data_AF-A0A2N2Y0D5-F1
#
_entry.id   AF-A0A2N2Y0D5-F1
#
_cell.length_a   1.000
_cell.length_b   1.000
_cell.length_c   1.000
_cell.angle_alpha   90.00
_cell.angle_beta   90.00
_cell.angle_gamma   90.00
#
_symmetry.space_group_name_H-M   'P 1'
#
loop_
_entity.id
_entity.type
_entity.pdbx_description
1 polymer ?
#
loop_
_entity_poly.entity_id
_entity_poly.type
_entity_poly.pdbx_seq_one_letter_code
_entity_poly.pdbx_strand_id
1 'polypeptide(L)'
;MQALMENNSISVDAKEKMSASLKRLLEEDILIVDSCYYFKREFMRYDDRYTNKTGNECFGNRLIIEFENRNNEKGLLFYLKQGIAFSNMVARKLEDFNENFTLILMIFDKTSIVFRFHKTRGGEEWLIPDIEQYAEPFFVIDVLSSPEAHGF
;
A
#
# COMPACT_ATOMS: atom_id res chain seq x y z
N MET A 1 10.67 4.03 17.52
CA MET A 1 9.24 3.88 17.13
C MET A 1 8.62 5.18 16.66
N GLN A 2 8.77 6.31 17.36
CA GLN A 2 8.20 7.60 16.94
C GLN A 2 8.77 8.11 15.60
N ALA A 3 10.10 8.01 15.38
CA ALA A 3 10.74 8.35 14.11
C ALA A 3 10.38 7.43 12.92
N LEU A 4 9.77 6.25 13.16
CA LEU A 4 9.30 5.33 12.11
C LEU A 4 7.88 5.68 11.64
N MET A 5 7.10 6.38 12.46
CA MET A 5 5.75 6.83 12.10
C MET A 5 5.77 8.13 11.31
N GLU A 6 6.81 8.95 11.45
CA GLU A 6 6.91 10.29 10.84
C GLU A 6 7.30 10.27 9.35
N ASN A 7 7.88 9.18 8.84
CA ASN A 7 8.31 9.11 7.42
C ASN A 7 7.29 8.46 6.47
N ASN A 8 6.28 7.78 7.01
CA ASN A 8 5.34 6.97 6.25
C ASN A 8 3.96 7.64 6.12
N SER A 9 3.83 8.92 6.49
CA SER A 9 2.62 9.68 6.29
C SER A 9 2.77 10.72 5.18
N ILE A 10 1.72 10.85 4.37
CA ILE A 10 1.57 11.88 3.35
C ILE A 10 0.27 12.62 3.63
N SER A 11 0.38 13.90 3.95
CA SER A 11 -0.77 14.80 4.00
C SER A 11 -1.21 15.16 2.58
N VAL A 12 -2.52 15.18 2.36
CA VAL A 12 -3.11 15.46 1.04
C VAL A 12 -4.11 16.62 1.14
N ASP A 13 -3.95 17.63 0.28
CA ASP A 13 -4.90 18.75 0.16
C ASP A 13 -6.09 18.33 -0.73
N ALA A 14 -7.29 18.76 -0.35
CA ALA A 14 -8.57 18.46 -0.97
C ALA A 14 -8.82 19.13 -2.35
N LYS A 15 -7.80 19.74 -2.97
CA LYS A 15 -7.96 20.58 -4.18
C LYS A 15 -7.54 19.91 -5.49
N GLU A 16 -6.85 18.77 -5.45
CA GLU A 16 -6.31 18.10 -6.64
C GLU A 16 -6.95 16.72 -6.92
N LYS A 17 -7.06 16.31 -8.19
CA LYS A 17 -7.57 14.96 -8.55
C LYS A 17 -6.69 13.83 -7.97
N MET A 18 -5.37 14.06 -7.93
CA MET A 18 -4.41 13.27 -7.16
C MET A 18 -3.36 14.22 -6.60
N SER A 19 -3.04 14.15 -5.32
CA SER A 19 -2.09 15.08 -4.69
C SER A 19 -0.69 14.98 -5.31
N ALA A 20 0.02 16.10 -5.38
CA ALA A 20 1.42 16.14 -5.84
C ALA A 20 2.33 15.15 -5.09
N SER A 21 2.12 14.98 -3.79
CA SER A 21 2.90 14.04 -2.97
C SER A 21 2.65 12.58 -3.36
N LEU A 22 1.41 12.19 -3.64
CA LEU A 22 1.09 10.84 -4.13
C LEU A 22 1.61 10.62 -5.55
N LYS A 23 1.54 11.63 -6.42
CA LYS A 23 2.14 11.57 -7.77
C LYS A 23 3.63 11.36 -7.72
N ARG A 24 4.36 12.09 -6.87
CA ARG A 24 5.80 11.92 -6.70
C ARG A 24 6.16 10.50 -6.26
N LEU A 25 5.38 9.90 -5.34
CA LEU A 25 5.61 8.52 -4.93
C LEU A 25 5.37 7.52 -6.09
N LEU A 26 4.40 7.79 -6.97
CA LEU A 26 4.19 6.99 -8.18
C LEU A 26 5.32 7.11 -9.21
N GLU A 27 6.09 8.20 -9.19
CA GLU A 27 7.27 8.37 -10.05
C GLU A 27 8.50 7.60 -9.52
N GLU A 28 8.48 7.15 -8.26
CA GLU A 28 9.58 6.38 -7.69
C GLU A 28 9.60 4.93 -8.19
N ASP A 29 10.80 4.39 -8.39
CA ASP A 29 10.99 2.98 -8.73
C ASP A 29 10.56 2.05 -7.59
N ILE A 30 10.14 0.83 -7.94
CA ILE A 30 9.97 -0.26 -6.99
C ILE A 30 11.31 -1.01 -6.92
N LEU A 31 11.90 -1.06 -5.73
CA LEU A 31 13.14 -1.78 -5.46
C LEU A 31 12.85 -3.25 -5.20
N ILE A 32 13.67 -4.12 -5.78
CA ILE A 32 13.64 -5.56 -5.51
C ILE A 32 14.83 -5.92 -4.62
N VAL A 33 14.56 -6.42 -3.42
CA VAL A 33 15.58 -6.85 -2.45
C VAL A 33 15.17 -8.19 -1.87
N ASP A 34 16.02 -9.21 -2.02
CA ASP A 34 15.76 -10.58 -1.54
C ASP A 34 14.37 -11.14 -1.95
N SER A 35 13.98 -10.87 -3.20
CA SER A 35 12.65 -11.22 -3.74
C SER A 35 11.47 -10.53 -3.06
N CYS A 36 11.75 -9.42 -2.37
CA CYS A 36 10.76 -8.49 -1.84
C CYS A 36 10.71 -7.19 -2.64
N TYR A 37 9.54 -6.57 -2.73
CA TYR A 37 9.25 -5.38 -3.54
C TYR A 37 8.92 -4.21 -2.63
N TYR A 38 9.64 -3.10 -2.77
CA TYR A 38 9.48 -1.92 -1.92
C TYR A 38 9.38 -0.63 -2.71
N PHE A 39 8.61 0.35 -2.23
CA PHE A 39 8.83 1.74 -2.69
C PHE A 39 10.25 2.19 -2.34
N LYS A 40 10.94 2.87 -3.26
CA LYS A 40 12.34 3.30 -3.07
C LYS A 40 12.56 4.15 -1.82
N ARG A 41 11.63 5.06 -1.50
CA ARG A 41 11.69 5.88 -0.27
C ARG A 41 11.45 5.07 1.02
N GLU A 42 10.82 3.91 0.90
CA GLU A 42 10.36 3.05 2.01
C GLU A 42 11.26 1.83 2.22
N PHE A 43 12.54 1.87 1.81
CA PHE A 43 13.45 0.78 2.12
C PHE A 43 13.72 0.71 3.63
N MET A 44 12.83 0.02 4.33
CA MET A 44 13.07 -0.49 5.66
C MET A 44 13.99 -1.70 5.54
N ARG A 45 15.03 -1.74 6.38
CA ARG A 45 15.75 -2.99 6.62
C ARG A 45 14.74 -4.05 7.04
N TYR A 46 14.94 -5.26 6.52
CA TYR A 46 14.26 -6.47 6.98
C TYR A 46 14.14 -6.45 8.52
N ASP A 47 12.92 -6.56 9.02
CA ASP A 47 12.61 -6.53 10.43
C ASP A 47 12.44 -7.98 10.91
N ASP A 48 13.31 -8.38 11.83
CA ASP A 48 13.42 -9.74 12.36
C ASP A 48 12.21 -10.16 13.22
N ARG A 49 11.33 -9.22 13.55
CA ARG A 49 10.05 -9.50 14.22
C ARG A 49 9.03 -10.17 13.31
N TYR A 50 9.17 -10.02 11.99
CA TYR A 50 8.30 -10.70 11.04
C TYR A 50 8.93 -12.03 10.61
N THR A 51 8.16 -13.10 10.77
CA THR A 51 8.60 -14.48 10.51
C THR A 51 8.72 -14.81 9.02
N ASN A 52 8.12 -14.00 8.14
CA ASN A 52 8.10 -14.23 6.69
C ASN A 52 8.29 -12.94 5.88
N LYS A 53 8.50 -13.09 4.56
CA LYS A 53 8.78 -11.98 3.64
C LYS A 53 7.53 -11.15 3.37
N THR A 54 6.37 -11.80 3.29
CA THR A 54 5.07 -11.15 3.11
C THR A 54 4.78 -10.13 4.23
N GLY A 55 5.01 -10.49 5.49
CA GLY A 55 4.83 -9.58 6.63
C GLY A 55 5.77 -8.38 6.58
N ASN A 56 7.04 -8.64 6.24
CA ASN A 56 8.05 -7.60 6.06
C ASN A 56 7.71 -6.62 4.93
N GLU A 57 7.27 -7.11 3.77
CA GLU A 57 6.80 -6.26 2.67
C GLU A 57 5.55 -5.45 3.05
N CYS A 58 4.55 -6.09 3.65
CA CYS A 58 3.31 -5.44 4.04
C CYS A 58 3.54 -4.34 5.10
N PHE A 59 4.54 -4.50 5.96
CA PHE A 59 4.99 -3.47 6.87
C PHE A 59 5.82 -2.39 6.16
N GLY A 60 6.81 -2.80 5.37
CA GLY A 60 7.72 -1.92 4.63
C GLY A 60 6.97 -0.98 3.68
N ASN A 61 5.95 -1.48 2.99
CA ASN A 61 5.16 -0.72 2.02
C ASN A 61 3.95 0.01 2.63
N ARG A 62 3.93 0.19 3.95
CA ARG A 62 2.85 0.88 4.63
C ARG A 62 2.95 2.39 4.40
N LEU A 63 1.91 2.94 3.78
CA LEU A 63 1.72 4.37 3.60
C LEU A 63 0.45 4.84 4.33
N ILE A 64 0.56 5.87 5.15
CA ILE A 64 -0.57 6.58 5.74
C ILE A 64 -0.86 7.82 4.90
N ILE A 65 -2.08 7.98 4.46
CA ILE A 65 -2.58 9.16 3.75
C ILE A 65 -3.43 9.94 4.75
N GLU A 66 -2.91 11.05 5.25
CA GLU A 66 -3.55 11.84 6.29
C GLU A 66 -4.46 12.92 5.72
N PHE A 67 -5.61 13.11 6.36
CA PHE A 67 -6.56 14.14 5.97
C PHE A 67 -6.20 15.46 6.65
N GLU A 68 -5.90 16.50 5.88
CA GLU A 68 -5.65 17.83 6.43
C GLU A 68 -6.92 18.45 7.06
N ASN A 69 -8.09 18.16 6.48
CA ASN A 69 -9.38 18.67 6.96
C ASN A 69 -10.25 17.55 7.53
N ARG A 70 -9.93 17.13 8.75
CA ARG A 70 -10.53 15.98 9.47
C ARG A 70 -12.02 16.15 9.82
N ASN A 71 -12.57 17.36 9.74
CA ASN A 71 -13.93 17.69 10.21
C ASN A 71 -14.99 17.77 9.09
N ASN A 72 -14.68 17.33 7.87
CA ASN A 72 -15.57 17.45 6.72
C ASN A 72 -15.86 16.08 6.10
N GLU A 73 -17.11 15.62 6.17
CA GLU A 73 -17.55 14.35 5.54
C GLU A 73 -17.32 14.33 4.02
N LYS A 74 -17.38 15.49 3.34
CA LYS A 74 -17.01 15.61 1.91
C LYS A 74 -15.52 15.33 1.69
N GLY A 75 -14.69 15.54 2.71
CA GLY A 75 -13.28 15.20 2.72
C GLY A 75 -13.06 13.70 2.61
N LEU A 76 -13.73 12.88 3.42
CA LEU A 76 -13.53 11.41 3.43
C LEU A 76 -13.74 10.79 2.04
N LEU A 77 -14.84 11.14 1.35
CA LEU A 77 -15.08 10.63 0.00
C LEU A 77 -14.01 11.08 -1.01
N PHE A 78 -13.53 12.31 -0.89
CA PHE A 78 -12.45 12.82 -1.74
C PHE A 78 -11.14 12.05 -1.49
N TYR A 79 -10.76 11.84 -0.24
CA TYR A 79 -9.54 11.10 0.10
C TYR A 79 -9.65 9.62 -0.25
N LEU A 80 -10.83 9.01 -0.13
CA LEU A 80 -11.04 7.64 -0.59
C LEU A 80 -10.82 7.52 -2.10
N LYS A 81 -11.32 8.49 -2.89
CA LYS A 81 -11.03 8.53 -4.34
C LYS A 81 -9.54 8.66 -4.63
N GLN A 82 -8.82 9.44 -3.85
CA GLN A 82 -7.37 9.57 -3.95
C GLN A 82 -6.66 8.24 -3.64
N GLY A 83 -7.03 7.59 -2.54
CA GLY A 83 -6.50 6.27 -2.15
C GLY A 83 -6.75 5.21 -3.22
N ILE A 84 -7.98 5.12 -3.75
CA ILE A 84 -8.34 4.20 -4.83
C ILE A 84 -7.55 4.50 -6.11
N ALA A 85 -7.46 5.78 -6.50
CA ALA A 85 -6.69 6.18 -7.68
C ALA A 85 -5.22 5.82 -7.53
N PHE A 86 -4.64 6.05 -6.34
CA PHE A 86 -3.27 5.67 -6.02
C PHE A 86 -3.08 4.15 -6.09
N SER A 87 -3.94 3.37 -5.43
CA SER A 87 -3.85 1.89 -5.47
C SER A 87 -3.92 1.35 -6.90
N ASN A 88 -4.81 1.88 -7.74
CA ASN A 88 -4.90 1.46 -9.14
C ASN A 88 -3.64 1.79 -9.95
N MET A 89 -3.00 2.93 -9.66
CA MET A 89 -1.75 3.29 -10.30
C MET A 89 -0.59 2.40 -9.85
N VAL A 90 -0.52 2.05 -8.56
CA VAL A 90 0.47 1.10 -8.04
C VAL A 90 0.23 -0.28 -8.64
N ALA A 91 -1.02 -0.75 -8.71
CA ALA A 91 -1.37 -2.04 -9.32
C ALA A 91 -0.83 -2.16 -10.75
N ARG A 92 -1.01 -1.13 -11.58
CA ARG A 92 -0.46 -1.08 -12.95
C ARG A 92 1.05 -1.15 -12.99
N LYS A 93 1.76 -0.49 -12.06
CA LYS A 93 3.22 -0.62 -11.98
C LYS A 93 3.65 -2.03 -11.58
N LEU A 94 2.81 -2.73 -10.80
CA LEU A 94 3.11 -4.09 -10.34
C LEU A 94 2.89 -5.14 -11.43
N GLU A 95 2.00 -4.89 -12.41
CA GLU A 95 1.78 -5.74 -13.58
C GLU A 95 3.08 -5.99 -14.37
N ASP A 96 4.01 -5.03 -14.37
CA ASP A 96 5.29 -5.11 -15.09
C ASP A 96 6.25 -6.17 -14.50
N PHE A 97 6.03 -6.66 -13.28
CA PHE A 97 6.94 -7.60 -12.61
C PHE A 97 6.61 -9.09 -12.84
N ASN A 98 5.51 -9.40 -13.56
CA ASN A 98 5.06 -10.79 -13.81
C ASN A 98 4.97 -11.65 -12.53
N GLU A 99 4.46 -11.06 -11.46
CA GLU A 99 4.29 -11.70 -10.16
C GLU A 99 2.88 -11.39 -9.64
N ASN A 100 2.41 -12.20 -8.69
CA ASN A 100 1.14 -11.92 -8.01
C ASN A 100 1.36 -10.95 -6.85
N PHE A 101 0.49 -9.97 -6.69
CA PHE A 101 0.52 -9.02 -5.57
C PHE A 101 -0.86 -8.82 -4.97
N THR A 102 -0.88 -8.43 -3.70
CA THR A 102 -2.08 -7.97 -3.02
C THR A 102 -1.83 -6.54 -2.51
N LEU A 103 -2.75 -5.64 -2.83
CA LEU A 103 -2.77 -4.26 -2.36
C LEU A 103 -3.96 -4.10 -1.42
N ILE A 104 -3.76 -3.32 -0.35
CA ILE A 104 -4.75 -3.11 0.70
C ILE A 104 -4.92 -1.62 0.90
N LEU A 105 -6.16 -1.16 0.93
CA LEU A 105 -6.54 0.20 1.27
C LEU A 105 -7.54 0.17 2.42
N MET A 106 -7.15 0.67 3.60
CA MET A 106 -7.98 0.68 4.80
C MET A 106 -8.32 2.11 5.20
N ILE A 107 -9.56 2.41 5.55
CA ILE A 107 -9.90 3.67 6.20
C ILE A 107 -9.55 3.53 7.68
N PHE A 108 -8.77 4.45 8.25
CA PHE A 108 -8.35 4.35 9.65
C PHE A 108 -8.82 5.58 10.43
N ASP A 109 -9.57 5.34 11.50
CA ASP A 109 -10.09 6.34 12.44
C ASP A 109 -10.77 7.56 11.77
N LYS A 110 -11.43 7.33 10.61
CA LYS A 110 -12.10 8.37 9.77
C LYS A 110 -11.24 9.59 9.39
N THR A 111 -9.95 9.57 9.67
CA THR A 111 -9.03 10.71 9.56
C THR A 111 -7.81 10.41 8.70
N SER A 112 -7.65 9.15 8.32
CA SER A 112 -6.59 8.71 7.42
C SER A 112 -7.01 7.50 6.60
N ILE A 113 -6.24 7.22 5.56
CA ILE A 113 -6.27 5.98 4.82
C ILE A 113 -4.91 5.32 4.94
N VAL A 114 -4.88 4.01 5.15
CA VAL A 114 -3.65 3.21 5.15
C VAL A 114 -3.62 2.40 3.87
N PHE A 115 -2.59 2.63 3.06
CA PHE A 115 -2.27 1.84 1.89
C PHE A 115 -1.11 0.88 2.21
N ARG A 116 -1.18 -0.35 1.67
CA ARG A 116 -0.10 -1.34 1.74
C ARG A 116 -0.09 -2.18 0.47
N PHE A 117 1.05 -2.79 0.16
CA PHE A 117 1.10 -3.88 -0.82
C PHE A 117 2.19 -4.89 -0.45
N HIS A 118 2.05 -6.12 -0.95
CA HIS A 118 3.06 -7.16 -0.87
C HIS A 118 2.92 -8.14 -2.03
N LYS A 119 3.97 -8.91 -2.30
CA LYS A 119 3.89 -10.05 -3.22
C LYS A 119 3.10 -11.18 -2.57
N THR A 120 2.28 -11.88 -3.36
CA THR A 120 1.56 -13.07 -2.94
C THR A 120 2.48 -14.28 -3.05
N ARG A 121 2.65 -15.03 -1.97
CA ARG A 121 3.54 -16.19 -1.89
C ARG A 121 2.78 -17.40 -1.36
N GLY A 122 2.98 -18.56 -1.97
CA GLY A 122 2.39 -19.80 -1.49
C GLY A 122 2.91 -20.15 -0.10
N GLY A 123 2.00 -20.39 0.85
CA GLY A 123 2.33 -20.77 2.23
C GLY A 123 2.79 -19.61 3.13
N GLU A 124 2.93 -18.38 2.61
CA GLU A 124 3.09 -17.19 3.44
C GLU A 124 1.76 -16.46 3.52
N GLU A 125 1.10 -16.59 4.66
CA GLU A 125 -0.06 -15.76 4.93
C GLU A 125 0.40 -14.45 5.57
N TRP A 126 -0.19 -13.38 5.07
CA TRP A 126 -0.34 -12.18 5.86
C TRP A 126 -1.42 -12.44 6.92
N LEU A 127 -1.46 -11.66 8.00
CA LEU A 127 -2.54 -11.74 8.99
C LEU A 127 -3.87 -11.20 8.39
N ILE A 128 -4.37 -11.78 7.30
CA ILE A 128 -5.74 -11.58 6.79
C ILE A 128 -6.77 -11.78 7.90
N PRO A 129 -6.63 -12.80 8.78
CA PRO A 129 -7.51 -12.92 9.94
C PRO A 129 -7.51 -11.68 10.84
N ASP A 130 -6.44 -10.88 10.86
CA ASP A 130 -6.41 -9.63 11.63
C ASP A 130 -7.12 -8.50 10.90
N ILE A 131 -7.05 -8.37 9.56
CA ILE A 131 -7.80 -7.30 8.85
C ILE A 131 -9.32 -7.46 8.99
N GLU A 132 -9.81 -8.69 8.91
CA GLU A 132 -11.24 -8.97 9.07
C GLU A 132 -11.76 -8.68 10.49
N GLN A 133 -10.85 -8.57 11.47
CA GLN A 133 -11.18 -8.15 12.84
C GLN A 133 -11.22 -6.63 13.02
N TYR A 134 -10.68 -5.84 12.09
CA TYR A 134 -10.81 -4.38 12.17
C TYR A 134 -12.26 -4.01 11.88
N ALA A 135 -12.82 -3.13 12.72
CA ALA A 135 -14.17 -2.61 12.52
C ALA A 135 -14.23 -1.67 11.30
N GLU A 136 -13.07 -1.21 10.84
CA GLU A 136 -12.95 -0.26 9.76
C GLU A 136 -13.05 -0.89 8.37
N PRO A 137 -13.69 -0.21 7.41
CA PRO A 137 -13.79 -0.69 6.05
C PRO A 137 -12.44 -0.70 5.33
N PHE A 138 -12.21 -1.76 4.55
CA PHE A 138 -11.03 -1.93 3.72
C PHE A 138 -11.38 -2.41 2.31
N PHE A 139 -10.46 -2.21 1.38
CA PHE A 139 -10.50 -2.67 0.00
C PHE A 139 -9.25 -3.48 -0.29
N VAL A 140 -9.41 -4.58 -1.01
CA VAL A 140 -8.32 -5.43 -1.47
C VAL A 140 -8.31 -5.43 -2.99
N ILE A 141 -7.13 -5.31 -3.58
CA ILE A 141 -6.90 -5.43 -5.02
C ILE A 141 -5.84 -6.49 -5.23
N ASP A 142 -6.20 -7.56 -5.94
CA ASP A 142 -5.25 -8.58 -6.36
C ASP A 142 -4.76 -8.28 -7.77
N VAL A 143 -3.44 -8.23 -7.92
CA VAL A 143 -2.75 -8.15 -9.20
C VAL A 143 -2.26 -9.55 -9.52
N LEU A 144 -2.79 -10.14 -10.59
CA LEU A 144 -2.48 -11.50 -10.98
C LEU A 144 -1.58 -11.49 -12.21
N SER A 145 -0.46 -12.21 -12.15
CA SER A 145 0.35 -12.51 -13.32
C SER A 145 -0.47 -13.33 -14.32
N SER A 146 -0.35 -13.02 -15.61
CA SER A 146 -1.02 -13.82 -16.65
C SER A 146 -0.46 -15.25 -16.66
N PRO A 147 -1.30 -16.29 -16.77
CA PRO A 147 -0.86 -17.68 -16.90
C PRO A 147 0.03 -17.98 -18.13
N GLU A 148 0.19 -17.04 -19.06
CA GLU A 148 0.87 -17.24 -20.34
C GLU A 148 2.34 -16.78 -20.34
N ALA A 149 3.19 -17.41 -19.52
CA ALA A 149 4.65 -17.29 -19.64
C ALA A 149 5.40 -18.61 -19.41
N HIS A 150 4.68 -19.74 -19.40
CA HIS A 150 5.28 -21.07 -19.38
C HIS A 150 4.86 -21.82 -20.65
N GLY A 151 5.48 -21.40 -21.77
CA GLY A 151 5.52 -22.23 -22.97
C GLY A 151 6.36 -23.47 -22.69
N PHE A 152 5.73 -24.63 -22.84
CA PHE A 152 6.40 -25.92 -23.02
C PHE A 152 7.10 -26.00 -24.37
#